data_AF-A0A2T5UYF3-F1
#
_entry.id   AF-A0A2T5UYF3-F1
#
_cell.length_a   1.000
_cell.length_b   1.000
_cell.length_c   1.000
_cell.angle_alpha   90.00
_cell.angle_beta   90.00
_cell.angle_gamma   90.00
#
_symmetry.space_group_name_H-M   'P 1'
#
loop_
_entity.id
_entity.type
_entity.pdbx_description
1 polymer ?
#
loop_
_entity_poly.entity_id
_entity_poly.type
_entity_poly.pdbx_seq_one_letter_code
_entity_poly.pdbx_strand_id
1 'polypeptide(L)' 'MNPPAFDNYSVPCPHCGATNTITTVDIPERMQIDCSACLAPLGSWGEIRTEISRDDRSAAR' A
#
# COMPACT_ATOMS: atom_id res chain seq x y z
N MET A 1 26.69 -5.10 3.50
CA MET A 1 25.63 -4.25 2.89
C MET A 1 24.32 -4.97 3.14
N ASN A 2 23.43 -4.41 3.96
CA ASN A 2 22.07 -4.95 4.08
C ASN A 2 21.35 -4.69 2.76
N PRO A 3 20.68 -5.68 2.15
CA PRO A 3 19.87 -5.43 0.96
C PRO A 3 18.78 -4.40 1.30
N PRO A 4 18.32 -3.58 0.33
CA PRO A 4 17.16 -2.74 0.55
C PRO A 4 15.99 -3.65 0.92
N ALA A 5 15.35 -3.35 2.04
CA ALA A 5 14.13 -4.02 2.44
C ALA A 5 13.06 -3.68 1.39
N PHE A 6 12.61 -4.70 0.65
CA PHE A 6 11.44 -4.57 -0.20
C PHE A 6 10.23 -4.93 0.65
N ASP A 7 9.47 -3.94 1.08
CA ASP A 7 8.19 -4.18 1.72
C ASP A 7 7.12 -4.38 0.63
N ASN A 8 6.37 -5.46 0.77
CA ASN A 8 5.24 -5.76 -0.10
C ASN A 8 3.98 -5.68 0.75
N TYR A 9 3.07 -4.79 0.34
CA TYR A 9 1.82 -4.55 1.05
C TYR A 9 0.64 -5.03 0.22
N SER A 10 -0.22 -5.81 0.85
CA SER A 10 -1.47 -6.26 0.23
C SER A 10 -2.59 -5.32 0.62
N VAL A 11 -3.11 -4.55 -0.35
CA VAL A 11 -4.15 -3.56 -0.15
C VAL A 11 -5.42 -4.00 -0.88
N PRO A 12 -6.52 -4.32 -0.16
CA PRO A 12 -7.79 -4.65 -0.78
C PRO A 12 -8.42 -3.40 -1.41
N CYS A 13 -8.92 -3.53 -2.63
CA CYS A 13 -9.66 -2.45 -3.29
C CYS A 13 -11.10 -2.39 -2.76
N PRO A 14 -11.54 -1.26 -2.19
CA PRO A 14 -12.91 -1.13 -1.68
C PRO A 14 -13.97 -1.11 -2.80
N HIS A 15 -13.58 -0.83 -4.04
CA HIS A 15 -14.51 -0.71 -5.17
C HIS A 15 -14.84 -2.04 -5.83
N CYS A 16 -13.85 -2.92 -6.01
CA CYS A 16 -14.02 -4.20 -6.71
C CYS A 16 -13.71 -5.43 -5.86
N GLY A 17 -13.20 -5.24 -4.63
CA GLY A 17 -12.78 -6.33 -3.75
C GLY A 17 -11.47 -7.02 -4.15
N ALA A 18 -10.84 -6.63 -5.27
CA ALA A 18 -9.57 -7.21 -5.69
C ALA A 18 -8.43 -6.79 -4.75
N THR A 19 -7.53 -7.72 -4.44
CA THR A 19 -6.31 -7.42 -3.66
C THR A 19 -5.21 -6.90 -4.58
N ASN A 20 -4.63 -5.75 -4.25
CA ASN A 20 -3.52 -5.15 -4.97
C ASN A 20 -2.25 -5.33 -4.15
N THR A 21 -1.15 -5.70 -4.80
CA THR A 21 0.17 -5.79 -4.16
C THR A 21 0.98 -4.56 -4.53
N ILE A 22 1.38 -3.78 -3.53
CA ILE A 22 2.22 -2.60 -3.69
C ILE A 22 3.62 -2.95 -3.19
N THR A 23 4.61 -2.88 -4.07
CA THR A 23 6.02 -3.09 -3.73
C THR A 23 6.70 -1.74 -3.56
N THR A 24 7.22 -1.45 -2.38
CA THR A 24 7.81 -0.14 -2.09
C THR A 24 9.23 -0.04 -2.60
N VAL A 25 9.36 0.36 -3.85
CA VAL A 25 10.65 0.81 -4.41
C VAL A 25 10.51 2.27 -4.78
N ASP A 26 11.06 3.14 -3.93
CA ASP A 26 11.17 4.59 -4.18
C ASP A 26 9.85 5.26 -4.61
N ILE A 27 8.71 4.81 -4.05
CA ILE A 27 7.40 5.37 -4.39
C ILE A 27 7.24 6.74 -3.70
N PRO A 28 7.01 7.84 -4.43
CA PRO A 28 6.75 9.15 -3.84
C PRO A 28 5.48 9.12 -2.96
N GLU A 29 5.48 9.80 -1.81
CA GLU A 29 4.31 9.82 -0.91
C GLU A 29 3.05 10.39 -1.57
N ARG A 30 3.20 11.28 -2.55
CA ARG A 30 2.10 11.89 -3.31
C ARG A 30 1.71 11.09 -4.56
N MET A 31 2.37 9.96 -4.83
CA MET A 31 2.02 9.10 -5.95
C MET A 31 0.62 8.54 -5.72
N GLN A 32 -0.27 8.74 -6.69
CA GLN A 32 -1.59 8.13 -6.67
C GLN A 32 -1.46 6.65 -7.04
N ILE A 33 -2.05 5.79 -6.20
CA ILE A 33 -2.11 4.36 -6.43
C ILE A 33 -3.52 4.02 -6.89
N ASP A 34 -3.59 3.40 -8.06
CA ASP A 34 -4.85 2.92 -8.63
C ASP A 34 -4.92 1.40 -8.53
N CYS A 35 -6.13 0.87 -8.41
CA CYS A 35 -6.34 -0.56 -8.41
C CYS A 35 -6.03 -1.14 -9.80
N SER A 36 -5.19 -2.17 -9.87
CA SER A 36 -4.85 -2.83 -11.14
C SER A 36 -6.02 -3.56 -11.80
N ALA A 37 -7.06 -3.91 -11.03
CA ALA A 37 -8.22 -4.64 -11.53
C ALA A 37 -9.32 -3.73 -12.09
N CYS A 38 -9.69 -2.67 -11.36
CA CYS A 38 -10.79 -1.78 -11.76
C CYS A 38 -10.37 -0.35 -12.09
N LEU A 39 -9.08 -0.03 -11.97
CA LEU A 39 -8.51 1.32 -12.18
C LEU A 39 -9.13 2.40 -11.28
N ALA A 40 -9.84 2.00 -10.23
CA ALA A 40 -10.36 2.92 -9.23
C ALA A 40 -9.23 3.42 -8.33
N PRO A 41 -9.24 4.70 -7.94
CA PRO A 41 -8.22 5.26 -7.08
C PRO A 41 -8.28 4.65 -5.68
N LEU A 42 -7.15 4.11 -5.21
CA LEU A 42 -7.02 3.60 -3.83
C LEU A 42 -6.63 4.71 -2.85
N GLY A 43 -5.92 5.74 -3.33
CA GLY A 43 -5.41 6.85 -2.54
C GLY A 43 -3.95 7.16 -2.87
N SER A 44 -3.35 8.10 -2.14
CA SER A 44 -1.92 8.35 -2.27
C SER A 44 -1.10 7.32 -1.47
N TRP A 45 0.13 7.04 -1.92
CA TRP A 45 1.03 6.12 -1.22
C TRP A 45 1.26 6.54 0.25
N GLY A 46 1.38 7.83 0.54
CA GLY A 46 1.53 8.34 1.91
C GLY A 46 0.34 8.02 2.82
N GLU A 47 -0.88 8.11 2.31
CA GLU A 47 -2.10 7.73 3.03
C GLU A 47 -2.14 6.22 3.28
N ILE A 48 -1.95 5.42 2.23
CA ILE A 48 -1.96 3.95 2.29
C ILE A 48 -0.91 3.45 3.29
N ARG A 49 0.33 3.97 3.22
CA ARG A 49 1.41 3.63 4.14
C ARG A 49 1.07 3.98 5.59
N THR A 50 0.39 5.10 5.81
CA THR A 50 -0.05 5.53 7.15
C THR A 50 -1.10 4.57 7.71
N GLU A 51 -2.05 4.12 6.90
CA GLU A 51 -3.06 3.15 7.30
C GLU A 51 -2.43 1.79 7.65
N ILE A 52 -1.53 1.28 6.80
CA ILE A 52 -0.81 0.03 7.05
C ILE A 52 0.02 0.12 8.35
N SER A 53 0.74 1.23 8.54
CA SER A 53 1.56 1.45 9.74
C SER A 53 0.72 1.53 11.02
N ARG A 54 -0.55 1.95 10.93
CA ARG A 54 -1.49 1.94 12.06
C ARG A 54 -1.99 0.54 12.37
N ASP A 55 -2.23 -0.28 11.35
CA ASP A 55 -2.68 -1.66 11.50
C ASP A 55 -1.60 -2.53 12.15
N ASP A 56 -0.35 -2.45 11.68
CA ASP A 56 0.80 -3.14 12.27
C ASP A 56 0.96 -2.81 13.77
N ARG A 57 0.84 -1.53 14.12
CA ARG A 57 0.88 -1.07 15.51
C ARG A 57 -0.31 -1.56 16.35
N SER A 58 -1.45 -1.82 15.71
CA SER A 58 -2.67 -2.31 16.37
C SER A 58 -2.63 -3.83 16.58
N ALA A 59 -1.96 -4.57 15.70
CA ALA A 59 -1.73 -6.01 15.83
C ALA A 59 -0.66 -6.38 16.88
N ALA A 60 0.17 -5.42 17.29
CA ALA A 60 1.22 -5.59 18.30
C ALA A 60 0.72 -5.51 19.77
N ARG A 61 -0.59 -5.62 20.03
CA ARG A 61 -1.20 -5.58 21.37
C ARG A 61 -1.87 -6.88 21.77
#